data_AF-A0A6A4MVE7-F1
#
_entry.id   AF-A0A6A4MVE7-F1
#
_cell.length_a   1.000
_cell.length_b   1.000
_cell.length_c   1.000
_cell.angle_alpha   90.00
_cell.angle_beta   90.00
_cell.angle_gamma   90.00
#
_symmetry.space_group_name_H-M   'P 1'
#
loop_
_entity.id
_entity.type
_entity.pdbx_description
1 polymer ?
#
loop_
_entity_poly.entity_id
_entity_poly.type
_entity_poly.pdbx_seq_one_letter_code
_entity_poly.pdbx_strand_id
1 'polypeptide(L)' 'MLAVVIPLHQLSAVNPSTSKTNPSEKYIQIISVDNHEFWFLGFVHYDTAVKSIQGALQPQ' A
#
# COMPACT_ATOMS: atom_id res chain seq x y z
N MET A 1 8.56 -19.97 -3.67
CA MET A 1 8.13 -18.80 -2.86
C MET A 1 7.98 -17.64 -3.83
N LEU A 2 6.76 -17.13 -4.03
CA LEU A 2 6.51 -16.03 -4.97
C LEU A 2 6.66 -14.72 -4.21
N ALA A 3 7.56 -13.84 -4.68
CA ALA A 3 7.72 -12.50 -4.15
C ALA A 3 7.21 -11.49 -5.19
N VAL A 4 6.51 -10.45 -4.73
CA VAL A 4 6.10 -9.32 -5.56
C VAL A 4 7.09 -8.19 -5.30
N VAL A 5 7.76 -7.72 -6.36
CA VAL A 5 8.70 -6.59 -6.31
C VAL A 5 8.15 -5.50 -7.21
N ILE A 6 7.85 -4.34 -6.63
CA ILE A 6 7.34 -3.16 -7.34
C ILE A 6 8.43 -2.09 -7.30
N PRO A 7 9.06 -1.73 -8.44
CA PRO A 7 9.99 -0.62 -8.48
C PRO A 7 9.30 0.70 -8.11
N LEU A 8 9.97 1.58 -7.37
CA LEU A 8 9.38 2.85 -6.91
C LEU A 8 8.87 3.73 -8.06
N HIS A 9 9.55 3.75 -9.21
CA HIS A 9 9.10 4.51 -10.39
C HIS A 9 7.84 3.93 -11.04
N GLN A 10 7.47 2.68 -10.73
CA GLN A 10 6.22 2.07 -11.15
C GLN A 10 5.12 2.23 -10.12
N LEU A 11 5.41 2.80 -8.94
CA LEU A 11 4.43 3.05 -7.90
C LEU A 11 3.68 4.35 -8.23
N SER A 12 2.39 4.25 -8.50
CA SER A 12 1.55 5.41 -8.85
C SER A 12 0.87 6.00 -7.62
N ALA A 13 0.26 5.17 -6.78
CA ALA A 13 -0.46 5.64 -5.60
C ALA A 13 -0.43 4.62 -4.46
N VAL A 14 -0.55 5.15 -3.23
CA VAL A 14 -0.65 4.39 -1.99
C VAL A 14 -1.83 4.93 -1.20
N ASN A 15 -2.92 4.18 -1.20
CA ASN A 15 -4.19 4.58 -0.58
C ASN A 15 -4.45 3.75 0.68
N PRO A 16 -4.44 4.37 1.86
CA PRO A 16 -4.94 3.76 3.09
C PRO A 16 -6.44 3.51 2.95
N SER A 17 -6.91 2.34 3.36
CA SER A 17 -8.32 1.95 3.32
C SER A 17 -8.70 1.14 4.54
N THR A 18 -9.99 1.15 4.87
CA THR A 18 -10.56 0.41 6.00
C THR A 18 -11.84 -0.27 5.53
N SER A 19 -12.11 -1.47 6.02
CA SER A 19 -13.35 -2.18 5.69
C SER A 19 -14.58 -1.37 6.10
N LYS A 20 -15.58 -1.37 5.22
CA LYS A 20 -16.88 -0.75 5.49
C LYS A 20 -17.69 -1.56 6.51
N THR A 21 -17.44 -2.86 6.62
CA THR A 21 -18.16 -3.76 7.54
C THR A 21 -17.43 -3.91 8.87
N ASN A 22 -16.10 -3.82 8.88
CA ASN A 22 -15.29 -3.94 10.09
C ASN A 22 -14.17 -2.87 10.15
N PRO A 23 -14.36 -1.76 10.87
CA PRO A 23 -13.36 -0.69 10.96
C PRO A 23 -11.99 -1.10 11.51
N SER A 24 -11.88 -2.27 12.14
CA SER A 24 -10.61 -2.82 12.62
C SER A 24 -9.77 -3.44 11.51
N GLU A 25 -10.39 -3.82 10.39
CA GLU A 25 -9.70 -4.33 9.21
C GLU A 25 -9.20 -3.18 8.36
N LYS A 26 -7.89 -2.97 8.39
CA LYS A 26 -7.22 -1.93 7.64
C LYS A 26 -6.40 -2.53 6.51
N TYR A 27 -6.38 -1.84 5.38
CA TYR A 27 -5.77 -2.28 4.13
C TYR A 27 -4.94 -1.15 3.53
N ILE A 28 -3.87 -1.50 2.83
CA ILE A 28 -3.12 -0.54 2.01
C ILE A 28 -3.27 -0.98 0.56
N GLN A 29 -3.90 -0.13 -0.24
CA GLN A 29 -3.97 -0.31 -1.68
C GLN A 29 -2.73 0.32 -2.31
N ILE A 30 -2.02 -0.46 -3.11
CA ILE A 30 -0.90 -0.02 -3.92
C ILE A 30 -1.33 -0.11 -5.39
N ILE A 31 -1.21 1.00 -6.11
CA ILE A 31 -1.53 1.10 -7.53
C ILE A 31 -0.24 1.35 -8.29
N SER A 32 0.02 0.55 -9.32
CA SER A 32 1.14 0.77 -10.23
C SER A 32 0.77 1.70 -11.39
N VAL A 33 1.78 2.21 -12.09
CA VAL A 33 1.60 3.08 -13.27
C VAL A 33 0.87 2.40 -14.43
N ASP A 34 0.93 1.07 -14.51
CA ASP A 34 0.18 0.24 -15.47
C ASP A 34 -1.17 -0.24 -14.90
N ASN A 35 -1.61 0.36 -13.79
CA ASN A 35 -2.93 0.19 -13.20
C ASN A 35 -3.20 -1.18 -12.58
N HIS A 36 -2.15 -1.94 -12.24
CA HIS A 36 -2.27 -3.11 -11.37
C HIS A 36 -2.54 -2.67 -9.93
N GLU A 37 -3.45 -3.39 -9.27
CA GLU A 37 -3.82 -3.13 -7.88
C GLU A 37 -3.36 -4.25 -6.96
N PHE A 38 -2.63 -3.88 -5.93
CA PHE A 38 -2.17 -4.78 -4.88
C PHE A 38 -2.79 -4.36 -3.55
N TRP A 39 -3.48 -5.29 -2.91
CA TRP A 39 -4.09 -5.09 -1.61
C TRP A 39 -3.28 -5.79 -0.54
N PHE A 40 -2.70 -5.01 0.37
CA PHE A 40 -1.98 -5.54 1.52
C PHE A 40 -2.84 -5.43 2.77
N LEU A 41 -2.85 -6.50 3.57
CA LEU A 41 -3.69 -6.67 4.75
C LEU A 41 -2.83 -7.14 5.93
N GLY A 42 -3.41 -7.17 7.13
CA GLY A 42 -2.79 -7.83 8.29
C GLY A 42 -1.62 -7.05 8.91
N PHE A 43 -1.59 -5.73 8.76
CA PHE A 43 -0.56 -4.89 9.36
C PHE A 43 -0.71 -4.81 10.89
N VAL A 44 0.33 -5.22 11.61
CA VAL A 44 0.43 -4.99 13.07
C VAL A 44 0.59 -3.50 13.38
N HIS A 45 1.38 -2.78 12.57
CA HIS A 45 1.66 -1.35 12.71
C HIS A 45 1.19 -0.57 11.47
N TYR A 46 -0.13 -0.54 11.25
CA TYR A 46 -0.74 0.02 10.05
C TYR A 46 -0.31 1.48 9.76
N ASP A 47 -0.43 2.38 10.73
CA ASP A 47 -0.18 3.81 10.49
C ASP A 47 1.29 4.09 10.14
N THR A 48 2.21 3.35 10.74
CA THR A 48 3.65 3.43 10.41
C THR A 48 3.91 2.88 9.00
N ALA A 49 3.32 1.74 8.65
CA ALA A 49 3.47 1.16 7.32
C ALA A 49 2.98 2.12 6.22
N VAL A 50 1.81 2.73 6.41
CA VAL A 50 1.28 3.77 5.50
C VAL A 50 2.29 4.91 5.32
N LYS A 51 2.78 5.49 6.42
CA LYS A 51 3.75 6.61 6.36
C LYS A 51 5.05 6.22 5.66
N SER A 52 5.58 5.03 5.94
CA SER A 52 6.81 4.54 5.31
C SER A 52 6.66 4.37 3.81
N ILE A 53 5.55 3.77 3.35
CA ILE A 53 5.33 3.52 1.91
C ILE A 53 5.01 4.84 1.17
N GLN A 54 4.19 5.71 1.76
CA GLN A 54 3.91 7.03 1.19
C GLN A 54 5.15 7.94 1.15
N GLY A 55 6.05 7.83 2.13
CA GLY A 55 7.33 8.54 2.11
C GLY A 55 8.21 8.13 0.93
N ALA A 56 8.13 6.86 0.50
CA ALA A 56 8.88 6.36 -0.66
C ALA A 56 8.36 6.89 -2.02
N LEU A 57 7.16 7.48 -2.06
CA LEU A 57 6.60 8.15 -3.23
C LEU A 57 7.06 9.59 -3.39
N GLN A 58 7.64 10.20 -2.34
CA GLN A 58 8.09 11.58 -2.42
C GLN A 58 9.40 11.64 -3.23
N PRO A 59 9.54 12.61 -4.17
CA PRO A 59 10.82 12.84 -4.82
C PRO A 59 11.87 13.16 -3.75
N GLN A 60 13.00 12.45 -3.80
CA GLN A 60 14.12 12.59 -2.88
C GLN A 60 14.94 13.84 -3.15
#